data_AF-A0A7C9GJI5-F1
#
_entry.id   AF-A0A7C9GJI5-F1
#
_cell.length_a   1.000
_cell.length_b   1.000
_cell.length_c   1.000
_cell.angle_alpha   90.00
_cell.angle_beta   90.00
_cell.angle_gamma   90.00
#
_symmetry.space_group_name_H-M   'P 1'
#
loop_
_entity.id
_entity.type
_entity.pdbx_description
1 polymer ?
#
loop_
_entity_poly.entity_id
_entity_poly.type
_entity_poly.pdbx_seq_one_letter_code
_entity_poly.pdbx_strand_id
1 'polypeptide(L)'
;MMVPESPAARIARAKAYPFSPPRDSYLFRAGKAEPLTDAPSRVRGLTPVLASGSNAALDQLARKYAAHGAAAPIPVTRACVRDFDSVYNAHIATYGSVPATLFPSPGTALTTFITWLDDDALAVMHGTEQPGVNYHYAELSGIAVEVEGLGVLDAAFAYISVAGCLIRDGAPVALAEVSAAGRTFPALTQVEALMHARDVTAPDMDIDAFILDTIADEAQRLARGQRLAATARPFAHPGYRVVALGG
;
A
#
# COMPACT_ATOMS: atom_id res chain seq x y z
N MET A 1 -7.34 -25.48 13.62
CA MET A 1 -5.93 -25.18 13.94
C MET A 1 -5.25 -24.83 12.64
N MET A 2 -4.92 -23.54 12.39
CA MET A 2 -4.15 -23.18 11.18
C MET A 2 -2.75 -23.75 11.33
N VAL A 3 -2.28 -24.48 10.32
CA VAL A 3 -0.88 -24.91 10.23
C VAL A 3 -0.03 -23.64 10.06
N PRO A 4 1.02 -23.42 10.88
CA PRO A 4 1.91 -22.28 10.69
C PRO A 4 2.50 -22.29 9.26
N GLU A 5 2.54 -21.14 8.60
CA GLU A 5 3.17 -21.02 7.27
C GLU A 5 4.63 -21.50 7.35
N SER A 6 5.03 -22.34 6.39
CA SER A 6 6.42 -22.81 6.31
C SER A 6 7.39 -21.62 6.12
N PRO A 7 8.67 -21.75 6.52
CA PRO A 7 9.67 -20.71 6.26
C PRO A 7 9.72 -20.27 4.79
N ALA A 8 9.66 -21.23 3.85
CA ALA A 8 9.63 -20.94 2.43
C ALA A 8 8.40 -20.12 1.99
N ALA A 9 7.21 -20.42 2.54
CA ALA A 9 5.99 -19.67 2.25
C ALA A 9 6.07 -18.23 2.77
N ARG A 10 6.64 -18.04 3.98
CA ARG A 10 6.85 -16.70 4.57
C ARG A 10 7.82 -15.86 3.75
N ILE A 11 8.93 -16.45 3.29
CA ILE A 11 9.90 -15.81 2.40
C ILE A 11 9.25 -15.43 1.07
N ALA A 12 8.54 -16.37 0.44
CA ALA A 12 7.86 -16.11 -0.83
C ALA A 12 6.84 -14.96 -0.69
N ARG A 13 6.07 -14.94 0.40
CA ARG A 13 5.13 -13.86 0.70
C ARG A 13 5.84 -12.51 0.87
N ALA A 14 6.95 -12.46 1.59
CA ALA A 14 7.71 -11.23 1.81
C ALA A 14 8.22 -10.62 0.49
N LYS A 15 8.70 -11.48 -0.42
CA LYS A 15 9.24 -11.11 -1.73
C LYS A 15 8.17 -10.79 -2.77
N ALA A 16 6.95 -11.28 -2.58
CA ALA A 16 5.86 -11.14 -3.55
C ALA A 16 5.08 -9.82 -3.45
N TYR A 17 5.35 -8.96 -2.46
CA TYR A 17 4.72 -7.64 -2.35
C TYR A 17 4.99 -6.80 -3.62
N PRO A 18 4.05 -5.96 -4.11
CA PRO A 18 2.72 -5.65 -3.59
C PRO A 18 1.64 -6.68 -3.96
N PHE A 19 2.04 -7.89 -4.36
CA PHE A 19 1.22 -8.93 -4.96
C PHE A 19 0.69 -8.48 -6.34
N SER A 20 -0.14 -9.31 -6.96
CA SER A 20 -0.64 -9.02 -8.32
C SER A 20 -2.00 -8.33 -8.26
N PRO A 21 -2.11 -7.04 -8.58
CA PRO A 21 -3.40 -6.41 -8.80
C PRO A 21 -4.05 -6.94 -10.09
N PRO A 22 -5.39 -6.97 -10.16
CA PRO A 22 -6.09 -7.18 -11.43
C PRO A 22 -5.71 -6.11 -12.47
N ARG A 23 -6.04 -6.37 -13.73
CA ARG A 23 -5.78 -5.40 -14.82
C ARG A 23 -6.86 -4.32 -14.88
N ASP A 24 -8.10 -4.75 -14.72
CA ASP A 24 -9.30 -3.95 -14.97
C ASP A 24 -10.05 -3.66 -13.67
N SER A 25 -10.93 -2.66 -13.72
CA SER A 25 -11.89 -2.38 -12.66
C SER A 25 -12.80 -3.59 -12.38
N TYR A 26 -13.12 -3.85 -11.11
CA TYR A 26 -13.88 -5.03 -10.68
C TYR A 26 -14.74 -4.76 -9.45
N LEU A 27 -15.72 -5.63 -9.23
CA LEU A 27 -16.50 -5.68 -8.01
C LEU A 27 -15.94 -6.80 -7.13
N PHE A 28 -15.40 -6.45 -5.97
CA PHE A 28 -14.93 -7.43 -4.99
C PHE A 28 -16.11 -7.99 -4.20
N ARG A 29 -16.30 -9.30 -4.23
CA ARG A 29 -17.33 -10.01 -3.46
C ARG A 29 -16.80 -11.34 -2.95
N ALA A 30 -16.83 -11.55 -1.64
CA ALA A 30 -16.49 -12.82 -0.99
C ALA A 30 -15.14 -13.42 -1.48
N GLY A 31 -14.11 -12.58 -1.60
CA GLY A 31 -12.77 -13.00 -2.03
C GLY A 31 -12.59 -13.14 -3.55
N LYS A 32 -13.58 -12.78 -4.36
CA LYS A 32 -13.53 -12.90 -5.82
C LYS A 32 -13.72 -11.56 -6.51
N ALA A 33 -13.13 -11.43 -7.69
CA ALA A 33 -13.39 -10.34 -8.60
C ALA A 33 -14.55 -10.71 -9.53
N GLU A 34 -15.60 -9.90 -9.53
CA GLU A 34 -16.73 -9.96 -10.45
C GLU A 34 -16.68 -8.75 -11.41
N PRO A 35 -17.30 -8.81 -12.60
CA PRO A 35 -17.38 -7.66 -13.49
C PRO A 35 -18.07 -6.46 -12.81
N LEU A 36 -17.44 -5.29 -12.87
CA LEU A 36 -18.06 -4.05 -12.40
C LEU A 36 -18.93 -3.46 -13.51
N THR A 37 -20.25 -3.53 -13.34
CA THR A 37 -21.22 -2.88 -14.24
C THR A 37 -21.84 -1.67 -13.54
N ASP A 38 -22.08 -0.61 -14.31
CA ASP A 38 -22.66 0.66 -13.84
C ASP A 38 -21.88 1.28 -12.65
N ALA A 39 -20.57 1.47 -12.83
CA ALA A 39 -19.68 2.03 -11.81
C ALA A 39 -20.24 3.30 -11.13
N PRO A 40 -20.86 4.28 -11.84
CA PRO A 40 -21.38 5.49 -11.20
C PRO A 40 -22.44 5.23 -10.12
N SER A 41 -23.32 4.23 -10.29
CA SER A 41 -24.31 3.90 -9.26
C SER A 41 -23.69 3.12 -8.10
N ARG A 42 -22.71 2.27 -8.39
CA ARG A 42 -22.03 1.39 -7.42
C ARG A 42 -21.17 2.13 -6.42
N VAL A 43 -20.59 3.26 -6.82
CA VAL A 43 -19.67 4.03 -5.97
C VAL A 43 -20.33 5.18 -5.21
N ARG A 44 -21.61 5.46 -5.50
CA ARG A 44 -22.32 6.61 -4.93
C ARG A 44 -22.40 6.51 -3.41
N GLY A 45 -21.91 7.54 -2.72
CA GLY A 45 -21.94 7.61 -1.26
C GLY A 45 -20.86 6.78 -0.57
N LEU A 46 -19.96 6.15 -1.34
CA LEU A 46 -18.82 5.41 -0.80
C LEU A 46 -17.58 6.31 -0.71
N THR A 47 -16.72 5.98 0.24
CA THR A 47 -15.45 6.66 0.47
C THR A 47 -14.39 6.15 -0.51
N PRO A 48 -13.80 7.02 -1.37
CA PRO A 48 -12.74 6.62 -2.28
C PRO A 48 -11.41 6.51 -1.54
N VAL A 49 -10.85 5.30 -1.44
CA VAL A 49 -9.53 5.07 -0.83
C VAL A 49 -8.53 4.60 -1.88
N LEU A 50 -7.48 5.39 -2.12
CA LEU A 50 -6.39 5.08 -3.02
C LEU A 50 -5.49 3.98 -2.45
N ALA A 51 -5.18 2.99 -3.28
CA ALA A 51 -4.16 2.01 -2.99
C ALA A 51 -2.77 2.57 -3.32
N SER A 52 -1.85 2.53 -2.36
CA SER A 52 -0.42 2.78 -2.60
C SER A 52 0.33 1.52 -3.00
N GLY A 53 -0.13 0.33 -2.58
CA GLY A 53 0.53 -0.95 -2.81
C GLY A 53 -0.45 -2.10 -2.71
N SER A 54 -0.27 -3.00 -1.74
CA SER A 54 -1.03 -4.25 -1.65
C SER A 54 -2.56 -4.12 -1.56
N ASN A 55 -3.11 -2.95 -1.22
CA ASN A 55 -4.55 -2.71 -1.27
C ASN A 55 -5.15 -2.74 -2.69
N ALA A 56 -4.30 -2.70 -3.73
CA ALA A 56 -4.71 -2.95 -5.11
C ALA A 56 -4.84 -4.45 -5.44
N ALA A 57 -4.28 -5.35 -4.62
CA ALA A 57 -4.25 -6.76 -4.90
C ALA A 57 -5.51 -7.50 -4.41
N LEU A 58 -6.11 -8.29 -5.30
CA LEU A 58 -7.31 -9.07 -4.99
C LEU A 58 -7.12 -10.00 -3.80
N ASP A 59 -6.00 -10.74 -3.78
CA ASP A 59 -5.69 -11.69 -2.70
C ASP A 59 -5.49 -10.99 -1.35
N GLN A 60 -5.00 -9.75 -1.35
CA GLN A 60 -4.86 -8.97 -0.13
C GLN A 60 -6.23 -8.52 0.39
N LEU A 61 -7.13 -8.04 -0.49
CA LEU A 61 -8.51 -7.76 -0.09
C LEU A 61 -9.21 -9.02 0.40
N ALA A 62 -9.06 -10.16 -0.29
CA ALA A 62 -9.60 -11.44 0.13
C ALA A 62 -9.18 -11.82 1.56
N ARG A 63 -7.90 -11.61 1.91
CA ARG A 63 -7.38 -11.84 3.27
C ARG A 63 -8.01 -10.90 4.30
N LYS A 64 -8.08 -9.60 4.01
CA LYS A 64 -8.63 -8.59 4.94
C LYS A 64 -10.10 -8.81 5.23
N TYR A 65 -10.88 -9.10 4.19
CA TYR A 65 -12.33 -9.22 4.26
C TYR A 65 -12.81 -10.67 4.46
N ALA A 66 -11.91 -11.64 4.68
CA ALA A 66 -12.28 -13.05 4.87
C ALA A 66 -13.25 -13.27 6.04
N ALA A 67 -13.07 -12.53 7.14
CA ALA A 67 -13.93 -12.61 8.32
C ALA A 67 -15.15 -11.68 8.26
N HIS A 68 -15.26 -10.84 7.23
CA HIS A 68 -16.31 -9.82 7.10
C HIS A 68 -17.63 -10.40 6.53
N GLY A 69 -17.72 -11.71 6.33
CA GLY A 69 -18.97 -12.40 6.01
C GLY A 69 -19.58 -11.99 4.66
N ALA A 70 -20.92 -12.02 4.57
CA ALA A 70 -21.69 -11.65 3.38
C ALA A 70 -21.84 -10.12 3.22
N ALA A 71 -20.81 -9.36 3.58
CA ALA A 71 -20.81 -7.91 3.49
C ALA A 71 -21.06 -7.38 2.08
N ALA A 72 -21.42 -6.09 2.02
CA ALA A 72 -21.66 -5.40 0.78
C ALA A 72 -20.45 -5.55 -0.18
N PRO A 73 -20.70 -5.69 -1.49
CA PRO A 73 -19.63 -5.73 -2.47
C PRO A 73 -18.83 -4.43 -2.45
N ILE A 74 -17.51 -4.52 -2.61
CA ILE A 74 -16.62 -3.36 -2.66
C ILE A 74 -16.29 -3.09 -4.13
N PRO A 75 -16.76 -1.98 -4.72
CA PRO A 75 -16.28 -1.58 -6.04
C PRO A 75 -14.79 -1.23 -5.95
N VAL A 76 -14.02 -1.68 -6.93
CA VAL A 76 -12.60 -1.37 -7.07
C VAL A 76 -12.35 -0.87 -8.49
N THR A 77 -11.98 0.40 -8.63
CA THR A 77 -11.81 1.03 -9.95
C THR A 77 -10.36 1.36 -10.20
N ARG A 78 -9.89 1.08 -11.41
CA ARG A 78 -8.59 1.51 -11.88
C ARG A 78 -8.55 3.03 -11.99
N ALA A 79 -7.42 3.61 -11.60
CA ALA A 79 -7.22 5.05 -11.61
C ALA A 79 -5.79 5.43 -12.01
N CYS A 80 -5.63 6.63 -12.53
CA CYS A 80 -4.35 7.29 -12.78
C CYS A 80 -4.24 8.53 -11.89
N VAL A 81 -3.24 8.58 -11.02
CA VAL A 81 -2.96 9.70 -10.11
C VAL A 81 -1.81 10.51 -10.69
N ARG A 82 -2.07 11.79 -11.03
CA ARG A 82 -1.03 12.70 -11.53
C ARG A 82 -0.19 13.25 -10.39
N ASP A 83 1.09 13.47 -10.65
CA ASP A 83 2.08 14.08 -9.75
C ASP A 83 2.33 13.29 -8.45
N PHE A 84 2.05 11.99 -8.46
CA PHE A 84 2.33 11.06 -7.37
C PHE A 84 3.00 9.79 -7.90
N ASP A 85 3.69 9.10 -7.01
CA ASP A 85 4.19 7.74 -7.23
C ASP A 85 3.94 6.86 -6.00
N SER A 86 4.01 5.55 -6.21
CA SER A 86 4.08 4.56 -5.15
C SER A 86 5.55 4.34 -4.80
N VAL A 87 5.93 4.64 -3.56
CA VAL A 87 7.30 4.52 -3.06
C VAL A 87 7.37 3.62 -1.85
N TYR A 88 8.54 3.04 -1.60
CA TYR A 88 8.75 2.20 -0.43
C TYR A 88 8.64 3.03 0.85
N ASN A 89 7.95 2.46 1.82
CA ASN A 89 7.87 2.97 3.17
C ASN A 89 9.19 2.65 3.91
N ALA A 90 9.65 3.55 4.78
CA ALA A 90 10.86 3.37 5.57
C ALA A 90 10.66 2.46 6.81
N HIS A 91 9.92 1.35 6.67
CA HIS A 91 9.80 0.32 7.70
C HIS A 91 9.58 -1.06 7.06
N ILE A 92 9.64 -2.12 7.87
CA ILE A 92 9.38 -3.49 7.42
C ILE A 92 8.11 -4.00 8.09
N ALA A 93 7.17 -4.51 7.28
CA ALA A 93 5.91 -5.06 7.74
C ALA A 93 6.10 -6.36 8.53
N THR A 94 5.10 -6.75 9.31
CA THR A 94 5.11 -7.97 10.14
C THR A 94 5.34 -9.27 9.35
N TYR A 95 4.96 -9.29 8.06
CA TYR A 95 5.20 -10.40 7.14
C TYR A 95 6.50 -10.27 6.33
N GLY A 96 7.40 -9.37 6.72
CA GLY A 96 8.77 -9.28 6.22
C GLY A 96 8.97 -8.48 4.93
N SER A 97 7.91 -7.90 4.36
CA SER A 97 8.01 -7.01 3.19
C SER A 97 8.33 -5.57 3.60
N VAL A 98 9.05 -4.82 2.76
CA VAL A 98 9.02 -3.35 2.77
C VAL A 98 7.73 -2.91 2.07
N PRO A 99 6.75 -2.28 2.75
CA PRO A 99 5.48 -1.92 2.13
C PRO A 99 5.56 -0.59 1.39
N ALA A 100 4.49 -0.19 0.71
CA ALA A 100 4.40 1.04 -0.06
C ALA A 100 3.69 2.18 0.68
N THR A 101 3.96 3.41 0.26
CA THR A 101 3.17 4.59 0.55
C THR A 101 3.07 5.49 -0.69
N LEU A 102 2.03 6.33 -0.79
CA LEU A 102 1.98 7.35 -1.83
C LEU A 102 2.94 8.48 -1.50
N PHE A 103 3.58 9.06 -2.51
CA PHE A 103 4.48 10.19 -2.33
C PHE A 103 4.41 11.18 -3.50
N PRO A 104 4.47 12.50 -3.26
CA PRO A 104 4.46 13.48 -4.34
C PRO A 104 5.67 13.29 -5.27
N SER A 105 5.40 13.27 -6.57
CA SER A 105 6.35 13.00 -7.64
C SER A 105 5.94 13.78 -8.89
N PRO A 106 6.23 15.10 -8.95
CA PRO A 106 5.79 15.95 -10.06
C PRO A 106 6.20 15.38 -11.42
N GLY A 107 5.25 15.34 -12.37
CA GLY A 107 5.43 14.76 -13.70
C GLY A 107 5.23 13.25 -13.79
N THR A 108 5.07 12.54 -12.67
CA THR A 108 4.74 11.11 -12.65
C THR A 108 3.23 10.89 -12.76
N ALA A 109 2.82 9.90 -13.54
CA ALA A 109 1.44 9.46 -13.65
C ALA A 109 1.33 8.00 -13.15
N LEU A 110 0.90 7.83 -11.91
CA LEU A 110 0.80 6.54 -11.22
C LEU A 110 -0.49 5.83 -11.60
N THR A 111 -0.38 4.60 -12.12
CA THR A 111 -1.53 3.71 -12.27
C THR A 111 -1.75 2.93 -10.98
N THR A 112 -2.94 3.06 -10.38
CA THR A 112 -3.34 2.31 -9.19
C THR A 112 -4.84 2.01 -9.20
N PHE A 113 -5.40 1.63 -8.05
CA PHE A 113 -6.82 1.37 -7.84
C PHE A 113 -7.37 2.21 -6.68
N ILE A 114 -8.67 2.51 -6.76
CA ILE A 114 -9.47 3.04 -5.66
C ILE A 114 -10.37 1.91 -5.17
N THR A 115 -10.32 1.62 -3.88
CA THR A 115 -11.35 0.82 -3.18
C THR A 115 -12.42 1.77 -2.66
N TRP A 116 -13.67 1.56 -3.08
CA TRP A 116 -14.81 2.37 -2.66
C TRP A 116 -15.49 1.72 -1.47
N LEU A 117 -15.38 2.33 -0.30
CA LEU A 117 -15.74 1.70 0.97
C LEU A 117 -16.93 2.40 1.62
N ASP A 118 -17.91 1.62 2.09
CA ASP A 118 -18.86 2.10 3.10
C ASP A 118 -18.18 2.11 4.48
N ASP A 119 -18.89 2.59 5.49
CA ASP A 119 -18.34 2.76 6.84
C ASP A 119 -17.89 1.42 7.45
N ASP A 120 -18.64 0.34 7.21
CA ASP A 120 -18.31 -1.01 7.70
C ASP A 120 -17.04 -1.55 7.02
N ALA A 121 -16.95 -1.44 5.70
CA ALA A 121 -15.78 -1.89 4.95
C ALA A 121 -14.54 -1.02 5.24
N LEU A 122 -14.74 0.26 5.53
CA LEU A 122 -13.68 1.18 5.93
C LEU A 122 -13.14 0.82 7.32
N ALA A 123 -14.01 0.46 8.27
CA ALA A 123 -13.59 -0.02 9.59
C ALA A 123 -12.73 -1.29 9.52
N VAL A 124 -13.07 -2.23 8.63
CA VAL A 124 -12.22 -3.41 8.37
C VAL A 124 -10.86 -2.99 7.81
N MET A 125 -10.84 -2.06 6.87
CA MET A 125 -9.58 -1.55 6.32
C MET A 125 -8.71 -0.94 7.42
N HIS A 126 -9.27 -0.11 8.30
CA HIS A 126 -8.57 0.48 9.45
C HIS A 126 -7.98 -0.58 10.39
N GLY A 127 -8.73 -1.64 10.71
CA GLY A 127 -8.23 -2.72 11.57
C GLY A 127 -6.96 -3.39 11.02
N THR A 128 -6.79 -3.41 9.69
CA THR A 128 -5.65 -4.04 9.02
C THR A 128 -4.47 -3.10 8.79
N GLU A 129 -4.75 -1.82 8.52
CA GLU A 129 -3.71 -0.79 8.29
C GLU A 129 -3.17 -0.19 9.59
N GLN A 130 -3.91 -0.36 10.70
CA GLN A 130 -3.61 0.17 12.02
C GLN A 130 -3.19 1.65 12.00
N PRO A 131 -4.11 2.57 11.62
CA PRO A 131 -3.83 3.99 11.61
C PRO A 131 -3.29 4.49 12.95
N GLY A 132 -2.26 5.33 12.91
CA GLY A 132 -1.54 5.82 14.09
C GLY A 132 -0.32 4.97 14.49
N VAL A 133 -0.12 3.79 13.88
CA VAL A 133 1.10 2.99 14.05
C VAL A 133 2.03 3.19 12.86
N ASN A 134 1.69 2.61 11.69
CA ASN A 134 2.54 2.65 10.50
C ASN A 134 2.03 3.63 9.43
N TYR A 135 0.74 3.97 9.48
CA TYR A 135 0.09 4.87 8.53
C TYR A 135 -0.81 5.89 9.22
N HIS A 136 -0.94 7.07 8.65
CA HIS A 136 -2.05 7.98 8.87
C HIS A 136 -3.14 7.68 7.85
N TYR A 137 -4.38 7.55 8.30
CA TYR A 137 -5.52 7.68 7.40
C TYR A 137 -5.74 9.18 7.12
N ALA A 138 -5.69 9.57 5.85
CA ALA A 138 -5.70 10.97 5.47
C ALA A 138 -6.51 11.22 4.22
N GLU A 139 -7.09 12.42 4.14
CA GLU A 139 -7.60 12.99 2.91
C GLU A 139 -6.44 13.66 2.16
N LEU A 140 -6.41 13.46 0.85
CA LEU A 140 -5.57 14.18 -0.10
C LEU A 140 -6.48 14.99 -1.02
N SER A 141 -6.46 16.31 -0.87
CA SER A 141 -7.19 17.25 -1.73
C SER A 141 -6.26 18.00 -2.68
N GLY A 142 -6.83 18.61 -3.73
CA GLY A 142 -6.04 19.31 -4.75
C GLY A 142 -5.17 18.37 -5.58
N ILE A 143 -5.59 17.10 -5.70
CA ILE A 143 -4.94 16.08 -6.52
C ILE A 143 -5.74 15.88 -7.81
N ALA A 144 -5.17 15.23 -8.81
CA ALA A 144 -5.90 14.85 -10.02
C ALA A 144 -5.89 13.34 -10.17
N VAL A 145 -7.04 12.71 -9.91
CA VAL A 145 -7.21 11.26 -10.03
C VAL A 145 -8.18 10.96 -11.16
N GLU A 146 -7.65 10.56 -12.31
CA GLU A 146 -8.44 10.10 -13.45
C GLU A 146 -8.93 8.67 -13.18
N VAL A 147 -10.24 8.49 -12.98
CA VAL A 147 -10.85 7.21 -12.62
C VAL A 147 -11.62 6.63 -13.80
N GLU A 148 -11.33 5.37 -14.12
CA GLU A 148 -11.96 4.67 -15.23
C GLU A 148 -13.49 4.66 -15.09
N GLY A 149 -14.18 5.23 -16.08
CA GLY A 149 -15.64 5.28 -16.12
C GLY A 149 -16.30 6.26 -15.14
N LEU A 150 -15.53 7.04 -14.36
CA LEU A 150 -16.06 7.93 -13.31
C LEU A 150 -15.59 9.40 -13.43
N GLY A 151 -14.65 9.70 -14.31
CA GLY A 151 -14.14 11.06 -14.52
C GLY A 151 -12.95 11.37 -13.60
N VAL A 152 -12.78 12.64 -13.23
CA VAL A 152 -11.64 13.08 -12.41
C VAL A 152 -12.13 13.42 -11.00
N LEU A 153 -11.44 12.88 -9.98
CA LEU A 153 -11.60 13.30 -8.59
C LEU A 153 -10.51 14.30 -8.22
N ASP A 154 -10.90 15.34 -7.47
CA ASP A 154 -9.99 16.36 -6.91
C ASP A 154 -9.55 16.04 -5.48
N ALA A 155 -10.20 15.05 -4.85
CA ALA A 155 -9.85 14.53 -3.54
C ALA A 155 -10.11 13.02 -3.42
N ALA A 156 -9.28 12.35 -2.62
CA ALA A 156 -9.46 10.96 -2.21
C ALA A 156 -8.76 10.69 -0.87
N PHE A 157 -9.07 9.56 -0.24
CA PHE A 157 -8.40 9.15 0.99
C PHE A 157 -7.26 8.17 0.70
N ALA A 158 -6.26 8.13 1.58
CA ALA A 158 -5.14 7.21 1.47
C ALA A 158 -4.55 6.88 2.85
N TYR A 159 -3.81 5.77 2.91
CA TYR A 159 -2.95 5.44 4.04
C TYR A 159 -1.53 5.92 3.74
N ILE A 160 -1.11 6.96 4.45
CA ILE A 160 0.17 7.66 4.24
C ILE A 160 1.14 7.31 5.37
N SER A 161 2.39 6.96 5.03
CA SER A 161 3.35 6.49 6.02
C SER A 161 3.58 7.48 7.15
N VAL A 162 3.61 6.99 8.39
CA VAL A 162 4.07 7.75 9.57
C VAL A 162 5.59 7.93 9.52
N ALA A 163 6.32 6.89 9.12
CA ALA A 163 7.78 6.89 9.06
C ALA A 163 8.34 7.71 7.88
N GLY A 164 7.52 7.99 6.86
CA GLY A 164 7.95 8.55 5.59
C GLY A 164 8.39 7.49 4.57
N CYS A 165 8.96 7.95 3.46
CA CYS A 165 9.45 7.06 2.40
C CYS A 165 10.93 6.72 2.57
N LEU A 166 11.28 5.51 2.14
CA LEU A 166 12.63 4.99 2.09
C LEU A 166 13.47 5.83 1.11
N ILE A 167 14.64 6.25 1.57
CA ILE A 167 15.59 7.04 0.79
C ILE A 167 16.80 6.19 0.42
N ARG A 168 17.14 6.17 -0.87
CA ARG A 168 18.39 5.62 -1.39
C ARG A 168 19.09 6.69 -2.22
N ASP A 169 20.38 6.90 -1.96
CA ASP A 169 21.21 7.87 -2.70
C ASP A 169 20.59 9.29 -2.75
N GLY A 170 19.90 9.68 -1.68
CA GLY A 170 19.27 11.01 -1.54
C GLY A 170 17.87 11.16 -2.16
N ALA A 171 17.34 10.12 -2.81
CA ALA A 171 16.02 10.14 -3.45
C ALA A 171 15.05 9.11 -2.84
N PRO A 172 13.73 9.39 -2.84
CA PRO A 172 12.71 8.36 -2.63
C PRO A 172 12.87 7.21 -3.61
N VAL A 173 12.47 6.01 -3.19
CA VAL A 173 12.55 4.81 -4.02
C VAL A 173 11.16 4.35 -4.42
N ALA A 174 10.87 4.38 -5.71
CA ALA A 174 9.61 3.91 -6.27
C ALA A 174 9.51 2.38 -6.31
N LEU A 175 8.28 1.86 -6.27
CA LEU A 175 7.99 0.44 -6.49
C LEU A 175 8.00 0.13 -7.98
N ALA A 176 8.92 -0.73 -8.42
CA ALA A 176 9.01 -1.15 -9.81
C ALA A 176 7.80 -1.97 -10.26
N GLU A 177 7.19 -2.73 -9.34
CA GLU A 177 5.99 -3.54 -9.61
C GLU A 177 4.74 -2.70 -9.89
N VAL A 178 4.72 -1.44 -9.46
CA VAL A 178 3.58 -0.53 -9.69
C VAL A 178 3.85 0.33 -10.91
N SER A 179 2.95 0.25 -11.88
CA SER A 179 3.08 0.95 -13.16
C SER A 179 2.93 2.46 -12.99
N ALA A 180 3.89 3.21 -13.52
CA ALA A 180 3.82 4.66 -13.61
C ALA A 180 4.51 5.15 -14.89
N ALA A 181 3.98 6.21 -15.50
CA ALA A 181 4.61 6.90 -16.62
C ALA A 181 5.31 8.16 -16.13
N GLY A 182 6.44 8.53 -16.76
CA GLY A 182 7.18 9.75 -16.40
C GLY A 182 7.82 9.73 -15.01
N ARG A 183 8.09 8.53 -14.48
CA ARG A 183 8.66 8.34 -13.14
C ARG A 183 9.98 9.11 -12.97
N THR A 184 10.06 9.91 -11.91
CA THR A 184 11.24 10.74 -11.59
C THR A 184 12.18 10.09 -10.57
N PHE A 185 11.71 9.09 -9.84
CA PHE A 185 12.47 8.39 -8.81
C PHE A 185 13.10 7.09 -9.33
N PRO A 186 14.25 6.66 -8.80
CA PRO A 186 14.74 5.31 -9.04
C PRO A 186 13.71 4.30 -8.55
N ALA A 187 13.46 3.26 -9.35
CA ALA A 187 12.56 2.18 -9.00
C ALA A 187 13.35 0.95 -8.59
N LEU A 188 12.95 0.30 -7.49
CA LEU A 188 13.45 -1.01 -7.09
C LEU A 188 12.30 -2.00 -7.11
N THR A 189 12.62 -3.25 -7.41
CA THR A 189 11.75 -4.38 -7.11
C THR A 189 11.71 -4.65 -5.60
N GLN A 190 10.73 -5.41 -5.15
CA GLN A 190 10.58 -5.79 -3.76
C GLN A 190 11.81 -6.50 -3.20
N VAL A 191 12.43 -7.36 -4.01
CA VAL A 191 13.64 -8.08 -3.62
C VAL A 191 14.81 -7.12 -3.46
N GLU A 192 14.97 -6.16 -4.38
CA GLU A 192 16.01 -5.13 -4.29
C GLU A 192 15.80 -4.18 -3.11
N ALA A 193 14.54 -3.81 -2.81
CA ALA A 193 14.21 -3.02 -1.62
C ALA A 193 14.50 -3.77 -0.32
N LEU A 194 14.24 -5.08 -0.27
CA LEU A 194 14.61 -5.93 0.86
C LEU A 194 16.13 -6.06 1.00
N MET A 195 16.86 -6.22 -0.10
CA MET A 195 18.32 -6.22 -0.09
C MET A 195 18.88 -4.88 0.42
N HIS A 196 18.32 -3.76 -0.02
CA HIS A 196 18.70 -2.44 0.49
C HIS A 196 18.41 -2.32 1.99
N ALA A 197 17.23 -2.73 2.45
CA ALA A 197 16.90 -2.72 3.87
C ALA A 197 17.86 -3.59 4.69
N ARG A 198 18.26 -4.74 4.15
CA ARG A 198 19.27 -5.62 4.73
C ARG A 198 20.64 -4.95 4.77
N ASP A 199 21.11 -4.34 3.68
CA ASP A 199 22.39 -3.63 3.63
C ASP A 199 22.52 -2.54 4.70
N VAL A 200 21.44 -1.79 4.92
CA VAL A 200 21.41 -0.71 5.91
C VAL A 200 21.42 -1.25 7.35
N THR A 201 20.83 -2.41 7.59
CA THR A 201 20.47 -2.83 8.96
C THR A 201 21.17 -4.10 9.45
N ALA A 202 21.60 -4.97 8.54
CA ALA A 202 22.26 -6.25 8.80
C ALA A 202 23.05 -6.74 7.56
N PRO A 203 24.09 -6.01 7.11
CA PRO A 203 24.72 -6.19 5.80
C PRO A 203 25.28 -7.59 5.53
N ASP A 204 25.71 -8.29 6.58
CA ASP A 204 26.35 -9.62 6.51
C ASP A 204 25.36 -10.80 6.49
N MET A 205 24.04 -10.53 6.59
CA MET A 205 23.04 -11.59 6.55
C MET A 205 22.74 -12.06 5.13
N ASP A 206 22.39 -13.33 4.98
CA ASP A 206 21.67 -13.78 3.78
C ASP A 206 20.26 -13.17 3.74
N ILE A 207 19.72 -12.95 2.54
CA ILE A 207 18.41 -12.28 2.38
C ILE A 207 17.25 -13.09 2.97
N ASP A 208 17.27 -14.42 2.87
CA ASP A 208 16.20 -15.27 3.39
C ASP A 208 16.29 -15.36 4.92
N ALA A 209 17.52 -15.42 5.46
CA ALA A 209 17.76 -15.33 6.88
C ALA A 209 17.28 -13.99 7.45
N PHE A 210 17.59 -12.88 6.78
CA PHE A 210 17.13 -11.54 7.15
C PHE A 210 15.60 -11.44 7.19
N ILE A 211 14.91 -11.98 6.18
CA ILE A 211 13.44 -11.99 6.12
C ILE A 211 12.87 -12.79 7.29
N LEU A 212 13.33 -14.02 7.50
CA LEU A 212 12.81 -14.89 8.56
C LEU A 212 13.06 -14.32 9.95
N ASP A 213 14.25 -13.75 10.17
CA ASP A 213 14.62 -13.09 11.43
C ASP A 213 13.73 -11.85 11.68
N THR A 214 13.47 -11.03 10.64
CA THR A 214 12.56 -9.87 10.74
C THR A 214 11.12 -10.27 11.07
N ILE A 215 10.67 -11.43 10.57
CA ILE A 215 9.32 -11.94 10.86
C ILE A 215 9.26 -12.49 12.29
N ALA A 216 10.29 -13.22 12.72
CA ALA A 216 10.31 -13.92 13.99
C ALA A 216 10.49 -12.99 15.20
N ASP A 217 11.26 -11.91 15.06
CA ASP A 217 11.61 -11.01 16.17
C ASP A 217 11.07 -9.59 15.94
N GLU A 218 10.08 -9.22 16.75
CA GLU A 218 9.46 -7.90 16.72
C GLU A 218 10.42 -6.77 17.13
N ALA A 219 11.25 -6.98 18.15
CA ALA A 219 12.19 -5.96 18.61
C ALA A 219 13.23 -5.68 17.52
N GLN A 220 13.73 -6.72 16.86
CA GLN A 220 14.64 -6.57 15.72
C GLN A 220 13.97 -5.89 14.53
N ARG A 221 12.72 -6.26 14.19
CA ARG A 221 11.96 -5.59 13.14
C ARG A 221 11.79 -4.10 13.41
N LEU A 222 11.44 -3.72 14.64
CA LEU A 222 11.30 -2.32 15.04
C LEU A 222 12.64 -1.57 14.97
N ALA A 223 13.73 -2.17 15.45
CA ALA A 223 15.07 -1.59 15.37
C ALA A 223 15.52 -1.38 13.91
N ARG A 224 15.24 -2.33 13.01
CA ARG A 224 15.47 -2.19 11.56
C ARG A 224 14.65 -1.04 11.00
N GLY A 225 13.36 -0.97 11.33
CA GLY A 225 12.48 0.12 10.93
C GLY A 225 13.00 1.50 11.38
N GLN A 226 13.46 1.62 12.63
CA GLN A 226 14.04 2.87 13.14
C GLN A 226 15.30 3.30 12.36
N ARG A 227 16.17 2.35 12.00
CA ARG A 227 17.37 2.64 11.20
C ARG A 227 17.01 3.10 9.77
N LEU A 228 16.00 2.50 9.15
CA LEU A 228 15.49 2.94 7.84
C LEU A 228 14.82 4.32 7.93
N ALA A 229 14.03 4.55 8.99
CA ALA A 229 13.33 5.80 9.23
C ALA A 229 14.27 6.98 9.52
N ALA A 230 15.49 6.73 10.01
CA ALA A 230 16.47 7.77 10.36
C ALA A 230 16.84 8.69 9.18
N THR A 231 16.74 8.21 7.95
CA THR A 231 17.00 8.99 6.71
C THR A 231 15.74 9.18 5.87
N ALA A 232 14.58 8.75 6.38
CA ALA A 232 13.33 8.79 5.63
C ALA A 232 12.89 10.23 5.37
N ARG A 233 12.15 10.42 4.27
CA ARG A 233 11.53 11.70 3.96
C ARG A 233 10.05 11.64 4.35
N PRO A 234 9.59 12.51 5.27
CA PRO A 234 8.18 12.61 5.61
C PRO A 234 7.35 12.99 4.39
N PHE A 235 6.09 12.55 4.38
CA PHE A 235 5.13 12.97 3.37
C PHE A 235 4.81 14.46 3.54
N ALA A 236 4.79 15.20 2.43
CA ALA A 236 4.46 16.63 2.45
C ALA A 236 3.69 17.00 1.18
N HIS A 237 2.41 17.34 1.33
CA HIS A 237 1.56 17.84 0.25
C HIS A 237 0.61 18.92 0.81
N PRO A 238 0.36 20.03 0.10
CA PRO A 238 -0.49 21.11 0.62
C PRO A 238 -1.92 20.68 0.98
N GLY A 239 -2.49 19.74 0.24
CA GLY A 239 -3.83 19.18 0.49
C GLY A 239 -3.84 17.95 1.40
N TYR A 240 -2.76 17.67 2.13
CA TYR A 240 -2.69 16.54 3.06
C TYR A 240 -3.35 16.87 4.39
N ARG A 241 -4.36 16.08 4.78
CA ARG A 241 -5.04 16.24 6.07
C ARG A 241 -5.29 14.90 6.73
N VAL A 242 -4.64 14.67 7.88
CA VAL A 242 -4.89 13.49 8.71
C VAL A 242 -6.33 13.54 9.23
N VAL A 243 -7.03 12.42 9.08
CA VAL A 243 -8.39 12.23 9.59
C VAL A 243 -8.27 11.54 10.93
N ALA A 244 -8.71 12.21 11.99
CA ALA A 244 -8.80 11.58 13.30
C ALA A 244 -9.89 10.50 13.26
N LEU A 245 -9.51 9.26 13.54
CA LEU A 245 -10.49 8.21 13.78
C LEU A 245 -11.00 8.39 15.21
N GLY A 246 -12.29 8.65 15.37
CA GLY A 246 -12.91 8.75 16.69
C GLY A 246 -12.69 7.45 17.47
N GLY A 247 -12.34 7.58 18.76
CA GLY A 247 -12.17 6.45 19.67
C GLY A 247 -13.49 5.87 20.17
#